data_AF-A0AAV6MKZ3-F1
#
_entry.id   AF-A0AAV6MKZ3-F1
#
_cell.length_a   1.000
_cell.length_b   1.000
_cell.length_c   1.000
_cell.angle_alpha   90.00
_cell.angle_beta   90.00
_cell.angle_gamma   90.00
#
_symmetry.space_group_name_H-M   'P 1'
#
loop_
_entity.id
_entity.type
_entity.pdbx_description
1 polymer ?
#
loop_
_entity_poly.entity_id
_entity_poly.type
_entity_poly.pdbx_seq_one_letter_code
_entity_poly.pdbx_strand_id
1 'polypeptide(L)'
;MGLGEERSLIWKEGDAEALSFQDNSMDGYTIAFGIRNVTHIEKVLDEAYRVLRRGGRFLCLELSHVEAPVFKELYDYYSFSIIPAVGELVAGDRESYQYLVESIRRFPPQEKFASMIVDAGFEKVEYENLVGGVVAIHSGLKL
;
A
#
# COMPACT_ATOMS: atom_id res chain seq x y z
N MET A 1 2.33 -6.30 37.22
CA MET A 1 3.58 -7.01 36.88
C MET A 1 3.58 -7.21 35.37
N GLY A 2 4.24 -6.42 34.53
CA GLY A 2 4.90 -5.13 34.65
C GLY A 2 4.77 -4.43 33.30
N LEU A 3 4.44 -3.13 33.29
CA LEU A 3 4.66 -2.28 32.13
C LEU A 3 6.16 -1.98 32.16
N GLY A 4 6.95 -2.86 31.53
CA GLY A 4 8.39 -2.71 31.44
C GLY A 4 8.73 -1.56 30.51
N GLU A 5 9.67 -0.73 30.94
CA GLU A 5 10.34 0.31 30.15
C GLU A 5 11.25 -0.32 29.05
N GLU A 6 10.70 -1.16 28.18
CA GLU A 6 11.36 -1.51 26.94
C GLU A 6 10.79 -0.65 25.81
N ARG A 7 11.64 0.17 25.19
CA ARG A 7 11.28 0.89 23.97
C ARG A 7 11.02 -0.14 22.86
N SER A 8 9.78 -0.60 22.75
CA SER A 8 9.32 -1.55 21.72
C SER A 8 9.21 -0.94 20.32
N LEU A 9 9.47 0.37 20.19
CA LEU A 9 9.37 1.14 18.95
C LEU A 9 10.67 1.90 18.69
N ILE A 10 11.20 1.74 17.49
CA ILE A 10 12.38 2.46 16.99
C ILE A 10 11.95 3.20 15.73
N TRP A 11 12.08 4.53 15.76
CA TRP A 11 11.84 5.38 14.59
C TRP A 11 13.15 5.54 13.82
N LYS A 12 13.12 5.32 12.51
CA LYS A 12 14.28 5.46 11.65
C LYS A 12 13.86 6.14 10.35
N GLU A 13 14.61 7.16 9.96
CA GLU A 13 14.49 7.74 8.63
C GLU A 13 15.22 6.85 7.61
N GLY A 14 14.61 6.64 6.45
CA GLY A 14 15.19 5.83 5.39
C GLY A 14 14.36 5.83 4.14
N ASP A 15 14.99 5.47 3.03
CA ASP A 15 14.33 5.24 1.75
C ASP A 15 13.78 3.80 1.72
N ALA A 16 12.51 3.64 1.38
CA ALA A 16 11.89 2.32 1.24
C ALA A 16 12.50 1.50 0.09
N GLU A 17 13.10 2.17 -0.91
CA GLU A 17 13.82 1.52 -2.01
C GLU A 17 15.25 1.08 -1.61
N ALA A 18 15.74 1.47 -0.43
CA ALA A 18 17.09 1.15 0.07
C ALA A 18 17.15 1.17 1.60
N LEU A 19 16.59 0.14 2.23
CA LEU A 19 16.48 0.02 3.68
C LEU A 19 17.83 -0.26 4.33
N SER A 20 18.14 0.51 5.37
CA SER A 20 19.35 0.33 6.19
C SER A 20 19.22 -0.79 7.25
N PHE A 21 18.44 -1.82 6.95
CA PHE A 21 18.27 -3.03 7.78
C PHE A 21 19.05 -4.20 7.20
N GLN A 22 19.45 -5.14 8.05
CA GLN A 22 20.14 -6.35 7.62
C GLN A 22 19.18 -7.32 6.92
N ASP A 23 19.72 -8.13 6.03
CA ASP A 23 19.01 -9.24 5.40
C ASP A 23 18.46 -10.18 6.47
N ASN A 24 17.26 -10.72 6.24
CA ASN A 24 16.63 -11.71 7.12
C ASN A 24 16.49 -11.30 8.60
N SER A 25 16.35 -10.00 8.88
CA SER A 25 16.24 -9.47 10.25
C SER A 25 14.79 -9.32 10.74
N MET A 26 13.83 -9.18 9.84
CA MET A 26 12.44 -8.86 10.16
C MET A 26 11.52 -10.09 10.09
N ASP A 27 10.57 -10.19 11.03
CA ASP A 27 9.49 -11.20 11.00
C ASP A 27 8.34 -10.81 10.05
N GLY A 28 8.08 -9.52 9.97
CA GLY A 28 6.97 -8.96 9.20
C GLY A 28 7.36 -7.64 8.55
N TYR A 29 6.80 -7.39 7.38
CA TYR A 29 6.92 -6.12 6.67
C TYR A 29 5.50 -5.65 6.35
N THR A 30 5.16 -4.45 6.80
CA THR A 30 3.86 -3.84 6.55
C THR A 30 4.03 -2.46 5.94
N ILE A 31 3.33 -2.20 4.83
CA ILE A 31 3.23 -0.86 4.24
C ILE A 31 1.76 -0.55 3.99
N ALA A 32 1.32 0.64 4.39
CA ALA A 32 -0.07 1.07 4.25
C ALA A 32 -0.12 2.45 3.61
N PHE A 33 -0.81 2.56 2.47
CA PHE A 33 -1.02 3.80 1.71
C PHE A 33 0.27 4.55 1.34
N GLY A 34 1.41 3.84 1.29
CA GLY A 34 2.72 4.41 1.05
C GLY A 34 3.37 3.96 -0.26
N ILE A 35 3.10 2.73 -0.71
CA ILE A 35 3.86 2.12 -1.81
C ILE A 35 3.56 2.78 -3.14
N ARG A 36 2.38 3.38 -3.32
CA ARG A 36 2.03 4.12 -4.55
C ARG A 36 2.85 5.40 -4.75
N ASN A 37 3.50 5.91 -3.71
CA ASN A 37 4.24 7.17 -3.75
C ASN A 37 5.74 6.97 -3.98
N VAL A 38 6.21 5.71 -4.08
CA VAL A 38 7.61 5.40 -4.34
C VAL A 38 7.91 5.47 -5.84
N THR A 39 9.17 5.66 -6.20
CA THR A 39 9.56 5.81 -7.61
C THR A 39 9.60 4.45 -8.30
N HIS A 40 10.11 3.44 -7.60
CA HIS A 40 10.29 2.07 -8.11
C HIS A 40 9.66 1.06 -7.13
N ILE A 41 8.45 0.60 -7.43
CA ILE A 41 7.72 -0.35 -6.59
C ILE A 41 8.50 -1.66 -6.45
N GLU A 42 9.11 -2.12 -7.54
CA GLU A 42 9.91 -3.34 -7.59
C GLU A 42 11.06 -3.33 -6.57
N LYS A 43 11.76 -2.19 -6.42
CA LYS A 43 12.85 -2.09 -5.43
C LYS A 43 12.35 -2.17 -4.00
N VAL A 44 11.17 -1.60 -3.72
CA VAL A 44 10.55 -1.71 -2.39
C VAL A 44 10.16 -3.16 -2.10
N LEU A 45 9.65 -3.89 -3.09
CA LEU A 45 9.33 -5.31 -2.95
C LEU A 45 10.60 -6.15 -2.74
N ASP A 46 11.66 -5.89 -3.49
CA ASP A 46 12.97 -6.54 -3.32
C ASP A 46 13.56 -6.28 -1.94
N GLU A 47 13.50 -5.03 -1.46
CA GLU A 47 13.95 -4.67 -0.12
C GLU A 47 13.12 -5.31 0.97
N ALA A 48 11.78 -5.34 0.81
CA ALA A 48 10.89 -6.04 1.72
C ALA A 48 11.24 -7.55 1.78
N TYR A 49 11.51 -8.16 0.63
CA TYR A 49 11.92 -9.57 0.57
C TYR A 49 13.29 -9.77 1.23
N ARG A 50 14.27 -8.90 0.97
CA ARG A 50 15.63 -8.99 1.53
C ARG A 50 15.61 -8.95 3.05
N VAL A 51 14.90 -7.99 3.65
CA VAL A 51 14.90 -7.79 5.11
C VAL A 51 14.07 -8.83 5.86
N LEU A 52 13.07 -9.45 5.22
CA LEU A 52 12.27 -10.51 5.82
C LEU A 52 13.09 -11.80 6.01
N ARG A 53 12.87 -12.50 7.12
CA ARG A 53 13.40 -13.85 7.35
C ARG A 53 12.58 -14.91 6.61
N ARG A 54 13.09 -16.14 6.47
CA ARG A 54 12.27 -17.29 6.03
C ARG A 54 11.12 -17.51 7.01
N GLY A 55 9.91 -17.72 6.48
CA GLY A 55 8.66 -17.71 7.24
C GLY A 55 8.08 -16.31 7.48
N GLY A 56 8.80 -15.25 7.12
CA GLY A 56 8.36 -13.87 7.30
C GLY A 56 7.25 -13.48 6.32
N ARG A 57 6.41 -12.52 6.72
CA ARG A 57 5.21 -12.11 5.97
C ARG A 57 5.28 -10.66 5.52
N PHE A 58 4.99 -10.44 4.25
CA PHE A 58 4.72 -9.14 3.67
C PHE A 58 3.22 -8.86 3.67
N LEU A 59 2.81 -7.66 4.08
CA LEU A 59 1.47 -7.13 3.90
C LEU A 59 1.50 -5.71 3.35
N CYS A 60 0.72 -5.47 2.32
CA CYS A 60 0.55 -4.16 1.70
C CYS A 60 -0.93 -3.80 1.65
N LEU A 61 -1.31 -2.71 2.31
CA LEU A 61 -2.64 -2.12 2.23
C LEU A 61 -2.55 -0.90 1.30
N GLU A 62 -3.26 -0.92 0.18
CA GLU A 62 -3.18 0.19 -0.77
C GLU A 62 -4.52 0.45 -1.47
N LEU A 63 -4.70 1.67 -1.99
CA LEU A 63 -5.83 1.98 -2.86
C LEU A 63 -5.68 1.23 -4.18
N SER A 64 -6.76 0.62 -4.65
CA SER A 64 -6.73 -0.21 -5.86
C SER A 64 -7.86 0.12 -6.81
N HIS A 65 -7.89 -0.59 -7.95
CA HIS A 65 -8.88 -0.37 -9.00
C HIS A 65 -10.21 -0.99 -8.60
N VAL A 66 -11.29 -0.19 -8.65
CA VAL A 66 -12.63 -0.66 -8.34
C VAL A 66 -13.15 -1.53 -9.49
N GLU A 67 -13.35 -2.82 -9.25
CA GLU A 67 -13.81 -3.79 -10.27
C GLU A 67 -15.32 -3.76 -10.57
N ALA A 68 -16.09 -2.87 -9.95
CA ALA A 68 -17.53 -2.78 -10.16
C ALA A 68 -17.91 -1.66 -11.15
N PRO A 69 -18.47 -1.98 -12.35
CA PRO A 69 -19.00 -0.98 -13.29
C PRO A 69 -20.03 -0.03 -12.67
N VAL A 70 -20.75 -0.51 -11.64
CA VAL A 70 -21.80 0.22 -10.90
C VAL A 70 -21.22 1.36 -10.04
N PHE A 71 -19.94 1.29 -9.65
CA PHE A 71 -19.31 2.37 -8.93
C PHE A 71 -18.88 3.52 -9.83
N LYS A 72 -18.86 3.38 -11.16
CA LYS A 72 -18.56 4.53 -12.03
C LYS A 72 -19.66 5.59 -11.92
N GLU A 73 -20.92 5.17 -11.91
CA GLU A 73 -22.08 6.05 -11.76
C GLU A 73 -22.21 6.57 -10.32
N LEU A 74 -21.90 5.75 -9.32
CA LEU A 74 -21.88 6.20 -7.93
C LEU A 74 -20.68 7.13 -7.65
N TYR A 75 -19.53 6.90 -8.27
CA TYR A 75 -18.36 7.78 -8.20
C TYR A 75 -18.62 9.07 -8.95
N ASP A 76 -19.30 9.05 -10.10
CA ASP A 76 -19.75 10.27 -10.80
C ASP A 76 -20.79 11.03 -9.97
N TYR A 77 -21.71 10.35 -9.27
CA TYR A 77 -22.71 10.98 -8.40
C TYR A 77 -22.13 11.52 -7.08
N TYR A 78 -21.24 10.76 -6.44
CA TYR A 78 -20.51 11.15 -5.23
C TYR A 78 -19.49 12.25 -5.55
N SER A 79 -18.82 12.18 -6.70
CA SER A 79 -17.95 13.26 -7.17
C SER A 79 -18.72 14.52 -7.54
N PHE A 80 -19.88 14.45 -8.19
CA PHE A 80 -20.68 15.65 -8.48
C PHE A 80 -21.36 16.27 -7.26
N SER A 81 -21.71 15.48 -6.24
CA SER A 81 -22.53 15.96 -5.11
C SER A 81 -21.74 16.23 -3.83
N ILE A 82 -20.62 15.54 -3.60
CA ILE A 82 -19.82 15.67 -2.36
C ILE A 82 -18.53 16.46 -2.56
N ILE A 83 -17.93 16.47 -3.77
CA ILE A 83 -16.72 17.28 -4.04
C ILE A 83 -16.99 18.79 -3.91
N PRO A 84 -18.10 19.36 -4.39
CA PRO A 84 -18.33 20.80 -4.23
C PRO A 84 -18.52 21.18 -2.76
N ALA A 85 -19.31 20.40 -2.01
CA ALA A 85 -19.68 20.73 -0.62
C ALA A 85 -18.53 20.50 0.40
N VAL A 86 -17.70 19.48 0.20
CA VAL A 86 -16.51 19.25 1.05
C VAL A 86 -15.32 20.08 0.57
N GLY A 87 -15.22 20.36 -0.73
CA GLY A 87 -14.23 21.28 -1.30
C GLY A 87 -14.44 22.74 -0.87
N GLU A 88 -15.69 23.16 -0.59
CA GLU A 88 -15.99 24.48 -0.01
C GLU A 88 -15.60 24.57 1.49
N LEU A 89 -15.60 23.45 2.21
CA LEU A 89 -15.28 23.41 3.65
C LEU A 89 -13.78 23.14 3.93
N VAL A 90 -13.07 22.49 3.00
CA VAL A 90 -11.64 22.13 3.08
C VAL A 90 -10.83 22.83 1.97
N ALA A 91 -11.28 24.02 1.56
CA ALA A 91 -10.69 24.79 0.47
C ALA A 91 -9.19 25.07 0.74
N GLY A 92 -8.33 24.40 -0.02
CA GLY A 92 -6.90 24.66 -0.01
C GLY A 92 -6.08 23.93 -1.07
N ASP A 93 -6.44 22.68 -1.43
CA ASP A 93 -5.52 21.90 -2.28
C ASP A 93 -6.22 20.97 -3.28
N ARG A 94 -6.74 21.57 -4.34
CA ARG A 94 -7.23 20.86 -5.54
C ARG A 94 -6.12 19.99 -6.16
N GLU A 95 -4.87 20.39 -6.04
CA GLU A 95 -3.70 19.71 -6.60
C GLU A 95 -3.46 18.38 -5.86
N SER A 96 -3.56 18.37 -4.52
CA SER A 96 -3.52 17.15 -3.70
C SER A 96 -4.60 16.14 -4.08
N TYR A 97 -5.82 16.58 -4.38
CA TYR A 97 -6.89 15.67 -4.80
C TYR A 97 -6.66 15.12 -6.20
N GLN A 98 -6.21 15.97 -7.13
CA GLN A 98 -5.84 15.52 -8.48
C GLN A 98 -4.69 14.51 -8.42
N TYR A 99 -3.67 14.77 -7.59
CA TYR A 99 -2.57 13.84 -7.35
C TYR A 99 -3.06 12.51 -6.76
N LEU A 100 -4.00 12.53 -5.81
CA LEU A 100 -4.59 11.31 -5.25
C LEU A 100 -5.22 10.46 -6.37
N VAL A 101 -6.11 11.05 -7.17
CA VAL A 101 -6.77 10.34 -8.27
C VAL A 101 -5.76 9.85 -9.31
N GLU A 102 -4.75 10.64 -9.63
CA GLU A 102 -3.70 10.26 -10.58
C GLU A 102 -2.81 9.12 -10.04
N SER A 103 -2.44 9.16 -8.76
CA SER A 103 -1.64 8.11 -8.11
C SER A 103 -2.37 6.77 -8.11
N ILE A 104 -3.68 6.76 -7.84
CA ILE A 104 -4.51 5.55 -7.91
C ILE A 104 -4.52 4.98 -9.34
N ARG A 105 -4.64 5.84 -10.36
CA ARG A 105 -4.66 5.40 -11.76
C ARG A 105 -3.33 4.83 -12.23
N ARG A 106 -2.22 5.36 -11.73
CA ARG A 106 -0.86 4.88 -12.05
C ARG A 106 -0.52 3.59 -11.32
N PHE A 107 -1.11 3.35 -10.14
CA PHE A 107 -0.87 2.15 -9.37
C PHE A 107 -1.33 0.89 -10.14
N PRO A 108 -0.56 -0.22 -10.10
CA PRO A 108 -0.94 -1.44 -10.80
C PRO A 108 -2.28 -2.01 -10.28
N PRO A 109 -3.12 -2.58 -11.17
CA PRO A 109 -4.27 -3.38 -10.75
C PRO A 109 -3.87 -4.54 -9.85
N GLN A 110 -4.82 -5.05 -9.06
CA GLN A 110 -4.62 -6.05 -8.02
C GLN A 110 -3.80 -7.25 -8.50
N GLU A 111 -4.21 -7.85 -9.62
CA GLU A 111 -3.55 -9.02 -10.22
C GLU A 111 -2.12 -8.71 -10.69
N LYS A 112 -1.92 -7.51 -11.27
CA LYS A 112 -0.60 -7.08 -11.71
C LYS A 112 0.32 -6.84 -10.52
N PHE A 113 -0.18 -6.20 -9.47
CA PHE A 113 0.59 -5.98 -8.25
C PHE A 113 0.90 -7.29 -7.53
N ALA A 114 -0.04 -8.25 -7.48
CA ALA A 114 0.21 -9.60 -6.98
C ALA A 114 1.32 -10.30 -7.78
N SER A 115 1.30 -10.18 -9.11
CA SER A 115 2.36 -10.72 -9.97
C SER A 115 3.73 -10.10 -9.65
N MET A 116 3.80 -8.79 -9.43
CA MET A 116 5.04 -8.12 -9.02
C MET A 116 5.57 -8.62 -7.67
N ILE A 117 4.67 -8.94 -6.72
CA ILE A 117 5.06 -9.53 -5.43
C ILE A 117 5.64 -10.94 -5.65
N VAL A 118 5.05 -11.74 -6.55
CA VAL A 118 5.61 -13.05 -6.93
C VAL A 118 6.98 -12.90 -7.59
N ASP A 119 7.14 -11.94 -8.50
CA ASP A 119 8.41 -11.69 -9.21
C ASP A 119 9.55 -11.30 -8.26
N ALA A 120 9.24 -10.61 -7.15
CA ALA A 120 10.20 -10.30 -6.08
C ALA A 120 10.61 -11.52 -5.23
N GLY A 121 10.01 -12.68 -5.48
CA GLY A 121 10.36 -13.96 -4.83
C GLY A 121 9.42 -14.39 -3.70
N PHE A 122 8.33 -13.66 -3.44
CA PHE A 122 7.34 -14.09 -2.46
C PHE A 122 6.49 -15.25 -2.99
N GLU A 123 6.12 -16.14 -2.09
CA GLU A 123 5.23 -17.26 -2.34
C GLU A 123 3.91 -17.09 -1.60
N LYS A 124 2.90 -17.90 -1.95
CA LYS A 124 1.54 -17.84 -1.37
C LYS A 124 0.97 -16.42 -1.40
N VAL A 125 1.13 -15.76 -2.54
CA VAL A 125 0.68 -14.39 -2.76
C VAL A 125 -0.83 -14.39 -2.94
N GLU A 126 -1.51 -13.60 -2.12
CA GLU A 126 -2.96 -13.47 -2.12
C GLU A 126 -3.32 -11.99 -1.98
N TYR A 127 -4.48 -11.60 -2.49
CA TYR A 127 -5.04 -10.28 -2.22
C TYR A 127 -6.51 -10.37 -1.81
N GLU A 128 -6.92 -9.44 -0.96
CA GLU A 128 -8.31 -9.29 -0.51
C GLU A 128 -8.79 -7.88 -0.83
N ASN A 129 -9.89 -7.79 -1.60
CA ASN A 129 -10.54 -6.53 -1.91
C ASN A 129 -11.44 -6.09 -0.75
N LEU A 130 -11.21 -4.88 -0.25
CA LEU A 130 -12.03 -4.21 0.75
C LEU A 130 -12.87 -3.11 0.09
N VAL A 131 -14.06 -2.86 0.65
CA VAL A 131 -14.95 -1.78 0.21
C VAL A 131 -15.21 -1.85 -1.31
N GLY A 132 -15.49 -3.04 -1.83
CA GLY A 132 -15.77 -3.24 -3.25
C GLY A 132 -14.57 -3.03 -4.19
N GLY A 133 -13.33 -3.10 -3.68
CA GLY A 133 -12.10 -2.97 -4.47
C GLY A 133 -11.46 -1.57 -4.44
N VAL A 134 -12.03 -0.63 -3.69
CA VAL A 134 -11.41 0.69 -3.46
C VAL A 134 -10.07 0.55 -2.75
N VAL A 135 -9.98 -0.42 -1.85
CA VAL A 135 -8.77 -0.76 -1.09
C VAL A 135 -8.51 -2.24 -1.28
N ALA A 136 -7.24 -2.64 -1.40
CA ALA A 136 -6.84 -4.04 -1.40
C ALA A 136 -5.74 -4.28 -0.37
N ILE A 137 -5.80 -5.44 0.29
CA ILE A 137 -4.69 -5.97 1.08
C ILE A 137 -4.02 -7.04 0.23
N HIS A 138 -2.76 -6.84 -0.13
CA HIS A 138 -1.90 -7.86 -0.70
C HIS A 138 -1.03 -8.47 0.39
N SER A 139 -0.83 -9.78 0.34
CA SER A 139 0.07 -10.47 1.25
C SER A 139 0.95 -11.48 0.52
N GLY A 140 2.12 -11.77 1.08
CA GLY A 140 3.05 -12.77 0.57
C GLY A 140 3.94 -13.32 1.67
N LEU A 141 4.49 -14.52 1.46
CA LEU A 141 5.38 -15.21 2.39
C LEU A 141 6.75 -15.41 1.75
N LYS A 142 7.81 -15.15 2.52
CA LYS A 142 9.17 -15.55 2.15
C LYS A 142 9.42 -16.97 2.66
N LEU A 143 9.60 -17.96 1.79
CA LEU A 143 9.72 -19.38 2.19
C LEU A 143 11.15 -19.93 2.25
#